data_AF-F5A2Q6-F1
#
_entry.id   AF-F5A2Q6-F1
#
_cell.length_a   1.000
_cell.length_b   1.000
_cell.length_c   1.000
_cell.angle_alpha   90.00
_cell.angle_beta   90.00
_cell.angle_gamma   90.00
#
_symmetry.space_group_name_H-M   'P 1'
#
loop_
_entity.id
_entity.type
_entity.pdbx_description
1 polymer ?
#
loop_
_entity_poly.entity_id
_entity_poly.type
_entity_poly.pdbx_seq_one_letter_code
_entity_poly.pdbx_strand_id
1 'polypeptide(L)'
;VVIAGTGPLLPLVACQLHASGVAVAGVYEACAFGRIAKESLALLNKPQLFLDGLSMLAYLKLKRIPVRYGWGVVQADGEGELSVVTVAPYSTTWEPDLKRAEQVPAQTLAVGYGFIPRTQLSQQMGLEHGFSDDGYLRAVSDAWQQSSEAHIHLAGDMGGIRGGEAAMLSGRIAALSILMQRNVLDPSTALAHRERYQAQLERIIRFRAAVDRYTQRGAGQTALPAADTVICRCEHATRADIDRALEQGVQDMAS
;
A
#
# COMPACT_ATOMS: atom_id res chain seq x y z
N VAL A 1 -7.25 -9.86 -18.11
CA VAL A 1 -6.65 -8.95 -17.10
C VAL A 1 -5.51 -9.65 -16.37
N VAL A 2 -4.37 -8.99 -16.25
CA VAL A 2 -3.26 -9.39 -15.36
C VAL A 2 -3.32 -8.52 -14.11
N ILE A 3 -3.13 -9.12 -12.94
CA ILE A 3 -3.07 -8.41 -11.66
C ILE A 3 -1.66 -8.61 -11.10
N ALA A 4 -0.91 -7.54 -10.87
CA ALA A 4 0.46 -7.60 -10.40
C ALA A 4 0.71 -6.60 -9.26
N GLY A 5 1.52 -6.97 -8.28
CA GLY A 5 1.74 -6.09 -7.14
C GLY A 5 2.30 -6.79 -5.91
N THR A 6 1.95 -6.28 -4.73
CA THR A 6 2.12 -7.01 -3.47
C THR A 6 1.00 -6.71 -2.49
N GLY A 7 0.56 -7.72 -1.75
CA GLY A 7 -0.34 -7.58 -0.61
C GLY A 7 -1.69 -8.27 -0.78
N PRO A 8 -2.52 -8.21 0.29
CA PRO A 8 -3.68 -9.07 0.42
C PRO A 8 -4.85 -8.68 -0.50
N LEU A 9 -4.77 -7.53 -1.16
CA LEU A 9 -5.83 -7.07 -2.07
C LEU A 9 -5.74 -7.69 -3.46
N LEU A 10 -4.59 -8.23 -3.87
CA LEU A 10 -4.46 -8.88 -5.17
C LEU A 10 -5.45 -10.05 -5.36
N PRO A 11 -5.54 -11.03 -4.43
CA PRO A 11 -6.53 -12.10 -4.56
C PRO A 11 -7.97 -11.60 -4.42
N LEU A 12 -8.23 -10.56 -3.62
CA LEU A 12 -9.56 -9.96 -3.49
C LEU A 12 -10.06 -9.40 -4.82
N VAL A 13 -9.25 -8.55 -5.47
CA VAL A 13 -9.58 -7.95 -6.76
C VAL A 13 -9.71 -9.03 -7.83
N ALA A 14 -8.84 -10.04 -7.82
CA ALA A 14 -8.94 -11.18 -8.75
C ALA A 14 -10.27 -11.93 -8.62
N CYS A 15 -10.68 -12.25 -7.39
CA CYS A 15 -11.96 -12.90 -7.13
C CYS A 15 -13.15 -12.04 -7.60
N GLN A 16 -13.15 -10.74 -7.28
CA GLN A 16 -14.24 -9.82 -7.65
C GLN A 16 -14.36 -9.63 -9.16
N LEU A 17 -13.24 -9.43 -9.85
CA LEU A 17 -13.22 -9.32 -11.31
C LEU A 17 -13.70 -10.61 -11.96
N HIS A 18 -13.17 -11.76 -11.55
CA HIS A 18 -13.60 -13.04 -12.10
C HIS A 18 -15.08 -13.34 -11.82
N ALA A 19 -15.57 -13.04 -10.61
CA ALA A 19 -16.99 -13.16 -10.27
C ALA A 19 -17.88 -12.24 -11.13
N SER A 20 -17.33 -11.12 -11.63
CA SER A 20 -18.01 -10.18 -12.53
C SER A 20 -17.89 -10.58 -14.01
N GLY A 21 -17.38 -11.77 -14.34
CA GLY A 21 -17.24 -12.27 -15.70
C GLY A 21 -15.96 -11.87 -16.43
N VAL A 22 -15.01 -11.25 -15.73
CA VAL A 22 -13.72 -10.84 -16.32
C VAL A 22 -12.76 -12.02 -16.37
N ALA A 23 -12.15 -12.26 -17.53
CA ALA A 23 -11.07 -13.24 -17.68
C ALA A 23 -9.79 -12.74 -16.98
N VAL A 24 -9.43 -13.36 -15.86
CA VAL A 24 -8.19 -13.10 -15.12
C VAL A 24 -7.12 -14.07 -15.61
N ALA A 25 -6.11 -13.54 -16.31
CA ALA A 25 -5.02 -14.32 -16.89
C ALA A 25 -4.00 -14.78 -15.84
N GLY A 26 -3.86 -14.01 -14.75
CA GLY A 26 -3.01 -14.38 -13.62
C GLY A 26 -2.91 -13.31 -12.56
N VAL A 27 -2.51 -13.74 -11.36
CA VAL A 27 -2.20 -12.90 -10.21
C VAL A 27 -0.72 -13.09 -9.86
N TYR A 28 0.03 -12.00 -9.84
CA TYR A 28 1.48 -11.98 -9.63
C TYR A 28 1.78 -11.20 -8.35
N GLU A 29 2.14 -11.94 -7.31
CA GLU A 29 2.55 -11.42 -6.01
C GLU A 29 4.08 -11.33 -5.99
N ALA A 30 4.60 -10.10 -5.98
CA ALA A 30 6.04 -9.83 -6.02
C ALA A 30 6.77 -10.36 -4.79
N CYS A 31 6.07 -10.50 -3.66
CA CYS A 31 6.62 -11.11 -2.46
C CYS A 31 6.73 -12.64 -2.59
N ALA A 32 7.89 -13.18 -2.21
CA ALA A 32 8.07 -14.62 -2.14
C ALA A 32 7.14 -15.25 -1.09
N PHE A 33 6.56 -16.41 -1.44
CA PHE A 33 5.64 -17.14 -0.54
C PHE A 33 6.23 -17.40 0.84
N GLY A 34 7.54 -17.66 0.93
CA GLY A 34 8.24 -17.87 2.20
C GLY A 34 8.20 -16.68 3.16
N ARG A 35 8.15 -15.43 2.67
CA ARG A 35 7.98 -14.24 3.54
C ARG A 35 6.55 -14.17 4.09
N ILE A 36 5.56 -14.43 3.23
CA ILE A 36 4.14 -14.47 3.64
C ILE A 36 3.93 -15.57 4.69
N ALA A 37 4.53 -16.75 4.47
CA ALA A 37 4.45 -17.87 5.39
C ALA A 37 5.08 -17.58 6.76
N LYS A 38 6.20 -16.84 6.81
CA LYS A 38 6.83 -16.42 8.08
C LYS A 38 5.92 -15.53 8.94
N GLU A 39 5.06 -14.74 8.31
CA GLU A 39 4.15 -13.83 9.00
C GLU A 39 2.79 -14.49 9.35
N SER A 40 2.58 -15.75 8.95
CA SER A 40 1.30 -16.45 9.13
C SER A 40 0.83 -16.51 10.60
N LEU A 41 1.74 -16.70 11.56
CA LEU A 41 1.40 -16.70 12.99
C LEU A 41 0.89 -15.34 13.46
N ALA A 42 1.46 -14.24 12.96
CA ALA A 42 1.00 -12.90 13.30
C ALA A 42 -0.35 -12.57 12.64
N LEU A 43 -0.63 -13.15 11.46
CA LEU A 43 -1.92 -13.03 10.77
C LEU A 43 -3.06 -13.78 11.47
N LEU A 44 -2.76 -14.85 12.25
CA LEU A 44 -3.75 -15.56 13.06
C LEU A 44 -4.41 -14.70 14.15
N ASN A 45 -3.83 -13.54 14.49
CA ASN A 45 -4.44 -12.59 15.42
C ASN A 45 -5.77 -11.99 14.91
N LYS A 46 -6.09 -12.14 13.62
CA LYS A 46 -7.39 -11.83 13.01
C LYS A 46 -7.86 -13.06 12.21
N PRO A 47 -8.37 -14.12 12.88
CA PRO A 47 -8.61 -15.41 12.24
C PRO A 47 -9.62 -15.32 11.10
N GLN A 48 -10.65 -14.47 11.21
CA GLN A 48 -11.61 -14.28 10.13
C GLN A 48 -10.94 -13.75 8.85
N LEU A 49 -10.10 -12.71 8.94
CA LEU A 49 -9.40 -12.17 7.77
C LEU A 49 -8.44 -13.19 7.14
N PHE A 50 -7.82 -14.02 7.98
CA PHE A 50 -6.98 -15.12 7.50
C PHE A 50 -7.81 -16.17 6.73
N LEU A 51 -8.96 -16.57 7.27
CA LEU A 51 -9.90 -17.50 6.60
C LEU A 51 -10.45 -16.91 5.31
N ASP A 52 -10.79 -15.61 5.29
CA ASP A 52 -11.21 -14.90 4.09
C ASP A 52 -10.10 -14.97 3.03
N GLY A 53 -8.85 -14.72 3.43
CA GLY A 53 -7.66 -14.91 2.60
C GLY A 53 -7.55 -16.30 1.99
N LEU A 54 -7.65 -17.34 2.82
CA LEU A 54 -7.62 -18.74 2.36
C LEU A 54 -8.77 -19.06 1.41
N SER A 55 -9.97 -18.57 1.69
CA SER A 55 -11.14 -18.81 0.84
C SER A 55 -10.97 -18.20 -0.55
N MET A 56 -10.37 -17.01 -0.65
CA MET A 56 -10.02 -16.39 -1.93
C MET A 56 -8.98 -17.20 -2.68
N LEU A 57 -7.91 -17.66 -2.03
CA LEU A 57 -6.90 -18.52 -2.67
C LEU A 57 -7.49 -19.85 -3.15
N ALA A 58 -8.38 -20.46 -2.35
CA ALA A 58 -9.09 -21.67 -2.71
C ALA A 58 -10.02 -21.44 -3.91
N TYR A 59 -10.74 -20.32 -3.94
CA TYR A 59 -11.56 -19.91 -5.08
C TYR A 59 -10.72 -19.80 -6.36
N LEU A 60 -9.61 -19.06 -6.33
CA LEU A 60 -8.74 -18.88 -7.50
C LEU A 60 -8.20 -20.22 -8.00
N LYS A 61 -7.77 -21.09 -7.09
CA LYS A 61 -7.31 -22.45 -7.40
C LYS A 61 -8.42 -23.29 -8.05
N LEU A 62 -9.63 -23.27 -7.51
CA LEU A 62 -10.79 -23.99 -8.06
C LEU A 62 -11.14 -23.48 -9.47
N LYS A 63 -11.01 -22.17 -9.71
CA LYS A 63 -11.24 -21.54 -11.02
C LYS A 63 -10.04 -21.62 -11.97
N ARG A 64 -8.95 -22.28 -11.56
CA ARG A 64 -7.71 -22.45 -12.34
C ARG A 64 -7.07 -21.11 -12.74
N ILE A 65 -7.22 -20.08 -11.91
CA ILE A 65 -6.55 -18.79 -12.10
C ILE A 65 -5.17 -18.90 -11.48
N PRO A 66 -4.08 -18.70 -12.24
CA PRO A 66 -2.73 -18.86 -11.72
C PRO A 66 -2.39 -17.75 -10.73
N VAL A 67 -1.84 -18.13 -9.58
CA VAL A 67 -1.26 -17.21 -8.59
C VAL A 67 0.23 -17.53 -8.47
N ARG A 68 1.09 -16.57 -8.81
CA ARG A 68 2.55 -16.73 -8.77
C ARG A 68 3.15 -15.80 -7.72
N TYR A 69 3.84 -16.40 -6.75
CA TYR A 69 4.54 -15.69 -5.69
C TYR A 69 6.01 -15.48 -6.05
N GLY A 70 6.58 -14.36 -5.62
CA GLY A 70 7.92 -13.93 -6.00
C GLY A 70 8.02 -13.46 -7.45
N TRP A 71 6.89 -13.09 -8.08
CA TRP A 71 6.84 -12.62 -9.47
C TRP A 71 6.08 -11.31 -9.55
N GLY A 72 6.47 -10.41 -10.45
CA GLY A 72 5.64 -9.26 -10.76
C GLY A 72 5.95 -8.69 -12.13
N VAL A 73 5.26 -7.60 -12.46
CA VAL A 73 5.38 -6.95 -13.76
C VAL A 73 6.73 -6.27 -13.91
N VAL A 74 7.32 -6.37 -15.11
CA VAL A 74 8.56 -5.68 -15.49
C VAL A 74 8.39 -4.81 -16.74
N GLN A 75 7.43 -5.13 -17.60
CA GLN A 75 7.15 -4.39 -18.83
C GLN A 75 5.68 -4.55 -19.22
N ALA A 76 5.14 -3.56 -19.91
CA ALA A 76 3.79 -3.55 -20.45
C ALA A 76 3.86 -2.95 -21.85
N ASP A 77 3.53 -3.73 -22.87
CA ASP A 77 3.71 -3.36 -24.28
C ASP A 77 2.38 -3.35 -25.05
N GLY A 78 2.36 -2.55 -26.10
CA GLY A 78 1.20 -2.40 -26.97
C GLY A 78 1.32 -1.22 -27.93
N GLU A 79 0.49 -1.23 -28.97
CA GLU A 79 0.41 -0.14 -29.96
C GLU A 79 -0.89 0.64 -29.74
N GLY A 80 -0.79 1.79 -29.07
CA GLY A 80 -1.95 2.62 -28.68
C GLY A 80 -2.77 2.06 -27.50
N GLU A 81 -2.77 0.73 -27.33
CA GLU A 81 -3.39 0.02 -26.21
C GLU A 81 -2.56 -1.18 -25.77
N LEU A 82 -2.70 -1.60 -24.51
CA LEU A 82 -1.99 -2.74 -23.94
C LEU A 82 -2.37 -4.06 -24.65
N SER A 83 -1.38 -4.83 -25.06
CA SER A 83 -1.59 -6.16 -25.66
C SER A 83 -0.87 -7.29 -24.89
N VAL A 84 0.26 -6.98 -24.24
CA VAL A 84 1.06 -7.96 -23.52
C VAL A 84 1.65 -7.37 -22.25
N VAL A 85 1.70 -8.19 -21.19
CA VAL A 85 2.39 -7.87 -19.94
C VAL A 85 3.54 -8.85 -19.78
N THR A 86 4.74 -8.33 -19.54
CA THR A 86 5.91 -9.13 -19.21
C THR A 86 6.08 -9.17 -17.70
N VAL A 87 6.22 -10.38 -17.15
CA VAL A 87 6.41 -10.66 -15.72
C VAL A 87 7.71 -11.41 -15.50
N ALA A 88 8.38 -11.16 -14.39
CA ALA A 88 9.63 -11.84 -14.04
C ALA A 88 9.68 -12.19 -12.54
N PRO A 89 10.51 -13.16 -12.14
CA PRO A 89 10.81 -13.38 -10.73
C PRO A 89 11.53 -12.16 -10.13
N TYR A 90 11.26 -11.87 -8.86
CA TYR A 90 11.98 -10.86 -8.08
C TYR A 90 12.89 -11.48 -7.02
N SER A 91 14.06 -10.86 -6.84
CA SER A 91 14.96 -11.15 -5.72
C SER A 91 14.38 -10.64 -4.39
N THR A 92 15.08 -10.92 -3.28
CA THR A 92 14.73 -10.35 -1.97
C THR A 92 14.89 -8.82 -1.90
N THR A 93 15.74 -8.24 -2.76
CA THR A 93 15.94 -6.79 -2.92
C THR A 93 15.02 -6.19 -3.99
N TRP A 94 14.09 -6.99 -4.53
CA TRP A 94 13.16 -6.61 -5.58
C TRP A 94 13.82 -6.32 -6.93
N GLU A 95 14.95 -6.94 -7.22
CA GLU A 95 15.57 -6.92 -8.54
C GLU A 95 14.92 -7.99 -9.44
N PRO A 96 14.50 -7.64 -10.67
CA PRO A 96 13.88 -8.58 -11.59
C PRO A 96 14.92 -9.49 -12.26
N ASP A 97 14.63 -10.79 -12.34
CA ASP A 97 15.39 -11.72 -13.18
C ASP A 97 14.80 -11.76 -14.61
N LEU A 98 15.25 -10.82 -15.45
CA LEU A 98 14.78 -10.68 -16.82
C LEU A 98 15.08 -11.90 -17.71
N LYS A 99 16.04 -12.76 -17.34
CA LYS A 99 16.34 -13.99 -18.10
C LYS A 99 15.21 -15.01 -18.00
N ARG A 100 14.36 -14.88 -16.98
CA ARG A 100 13.20 -15.73 -16.72
C ARG A 100 11.89 -14.99 -16.95
N ALA A 101 11.93 -13.85 -17.67
CA ALA A 101 10.74 -13.11 -18.00
C ALA A 101 9.79 -13.95 -18.87
N GLU A 102 8.50 -13.82 -18.61
CA GLU A 102 7.43 -14.48 -19.36
C GLU A 102 6.42 -13.44 -19.84
N GLN A 103 5.95 -13.60 -21.07
CA GLN A 103 4.93 -12.74 -21.66
C GLN A 103 3.53 -13.33 -21.46
N VAL A 104 2.58 -12.46 -21.11
CA VAL A 104 1.19 -12.81 -20.82
C VAL A 104 0.29 -11.89 -21.64
N PRO A 105 -0.45 -12.41 -22.63
CA PRO A 105 -1.43 -11.62 -23.38
C PRO A 105 -2.48 -11.02 -22.44
N ALA A 106 -2.65 -9.71 -22.47
CA ALA A 106 -3.60 -9.02 -21.61
C ALA A 106 -3.95 -7.63 -22.16
N GLN A 107 -5.24 -7.30 -22.12
CA GLN A 107 -5.76 -5.98 -22.49
C GLN A 107 -5.89 -5.03 -21.29
N THR A 108 -5.61 -5.52 -20.08
CA THR A 108 -5.64 -4.70 -18.87
C THR A 108 -4.64 -5.25 -17.87
N LEU A 109 -3.86 -4.34 -17.31
CA LEU A 109 -2.95 -4.57 -16.21
C LEU A 109 -3.46 -3.79 -14.99
N ALA A 110 -3.78 -4.51 -13.92
CA ALA A 110 -4.09 -3.92 -12.61
C ALA A 110 -2.84 -4.00 -11.73
N VAL A 111 -2.32 -2.85 -11.33
CA VAL A 111 -1.09 -2.74 -10.53
C VAL A 111 -1.41 -2.28 -9.11
N GLY A 112 -0.85 -2.96 -8.11
CA GLY A 112 -1.05 -2.59 -6.69
C GLY A 112 0.17 -2.84 -5.82
N TYR A 113 0.94 -1.79 -5.52
CA TYR A 113 2.15 -1.86 -4.67
C TYR A 113 1.97 -1.13 -3.33
N GLY A 114 0.74 -1.09 -2.81
CA GLY A 114 0.40 -0.42 -1.56
C GLY A 114 -0.29 0.93 -1.78
N PHE A 115 -0.42 1.69 -0.69
CA PHE A 115 -1.09 2.98 -0.68
C PHE A 115 -0.19 4.03 -0.02
N ILE A 116 -0.34 5.27 -0.46
CA ILE A 116 0.29 6.43 0.17
C ILE A 116 -0.81 7.37 0.70
N PRO A 117 -0.63 7.98 1.88
CA PRO A 117 -1.55 9.00 2.37
C PRO A 117 -1.61 10.20 1.41
N ARG A 118 -2.79 10.78 1.24
CA ARG A 118 -2.95 12.05 0.53
C ARG A 118 -2.64 13.21 1.47
N THR A 119 -1.41 13.70 1.46
CA THR A 119 -0.90 14.71 2.41
C THR A 119 -0.98 16.15 1.91
N GLN A 120 -1.61 16.42 0.77
CA GLN A 120 -1.60 17.76 0.17
C GLN A 120 -2.22 18.82 1.10
N LEU A 121 -3.36 18.50 1.73
CA LEU A 121 -4.03 19.42 2.65
C LEU A 121 -3.21 19.68 3.91
N SER A 122 -2.66 18.63 4.52
CA SER A 122 -1.83 18.78 5.71
C SER A 122 -0.55 19.56 5.43
N GLN A 123 0.05 19.41 4.25
CA GLN A 123 1.19 20.20 3.81
C GLN A 123 0.83 21.68 3.62
N GLN A 124 -0.30 21.99 2.97
CA GLN A 124 -0.78 23.36 2.80
C GLN A 124 -1.09 24.06 4.13
N MET A 125 -1.50 23.30 5.14
CA MET A 125 -1.73 23.79 6.49
C MET A 125 -0.44 23.94 7.32
N GLY A 126 0.72 23.57 6.78
CA GLY A 126 2.01 23.66 7.48
C GLY A 126 2.14 22.67 8.65
N LEU A 127 1.36 21.59 8.65
CA LEU A 127 1.41 20.60 9.73
C LEU A 127 2.74 19.84 9.73
N GLU A 128 3.13 19.32 10.88
CA GLU A 128 4.31 18.45 10.99
C GLU A 128 4.09 17.13 10.23
N HIS A 129 5.11 16.73 9.48
CA HIS A 129 5.14 15.46 8.75
C HIS A 129 6.38 14.66 9.08
N GLY A 130 6.28 13.35 8.91
CA GLY A 130 7.41 12.43 8.96
C GLY A 130 7.32 11.41 7.83
N PHE A 131 8.41 10.71 7.59
CA PHE A 131 8.47 9.62 6.62
C PHE A 131 8.16 8.27 7.28
N SER A 132 7.55 7.35 6.53
CA SER A 132 7.45 5.94 6.92
C SER A 132 8.75 5.21 6.63
N ASP A 133 8.89 4.02 7.20
CA ASP A 133 9.98 3.09 6.85
C ASP A 133 9.99 2.78 5.33
N ASP A 134 8.81 2.77 4.71
CA ASP A 134 8.61 2.60 3.26
C ASP A 134 8.77 3.91 2.44
N GLY A 135 9.24 4.99 3.07
CA GLY A 135 9.59 6.27 2.42
C GLY A 135 8.44 7.21 2.06
N TYR A 136 7.17 6.91 2.35
CA TYR A 136 6.08 7.86 2.08
C TYR A 136 5.92 8.91 3.18
N LEU A 137 5.54 10.13 2.79
CA LEU A 137 5.24 11.22 3.70
C LEU A 137 3.88 11.00 4.38
N ARG A 138 3.79 11.26 5.69
CA ARG A 138 2.53 11.27 6.45
C ARG A 138 2.52 12.41 7.47
N ALA A 139 1.35 12.95 7.74
CA ALA A 139 1.20 13.92 8.82
C ALA A 139 1.33 13.21 10.18
N VAL A 140 1.88 13.91 11.17
CA VAL A 140 2.12 13.38 12.52
C VAL A 140 1.04 13.89 13.47
N SER A 141 0.56 13.00 14.35
CA SER A 141 -0.35 13.37 15.44
C SER A 141 0.04 12.67 16.72
N ASP A 142 -0.42 13.23 17.84
CA ASP A 142 -0.29 12.62 19.15
C ASP A 142 -1.29 11.46 19.40
N ALA A 143 -1.31 10.94 20.63
CA ALA A 143 -2.23 9.88 21.06
C ALA A 143 -3.72 10.30 21.11
N TRP A 144 -4.01 11.59 21.00
CA TRP A 144 -5.36 12.16 20.89
C TRP A 144 -5.73 12.50 19.45
N GLN A 145 -4.89 12.10 18.49
CA GLN A 145 -5.03 12.43 17.07
C GLN A 145 -4.92 13.93 16.79
N GLN A 146 -4.35 14.71 17.70
CA GLN A 146 -4.09 16.12 17.51
C GLN A 146 -2.80 16.28 16.71
N SER A 147 -2.82 17.14 15.68
CA SER A 147 -1.64 17.47 14.89
C SER A 147 -0.69 18.42 15.65
N SER A 148 0.37 18.91 14.98
CA SER A 148 1.22 19.99 15.50
C SER A 148 0.45 21.28 15.79
N GLU A 149 -0.72 21.47 15.15
CA GLU A 149 -1.65 22.56 15.43
C GLU A 149 -2.79 22.08 16.34
N ALA A 150 -2.96 22.75 17.48
CA ALA A 150 -3.80 22.24 18.58
C ALA A 150 -5.29 22.07 18.25
N HIS A 151 -5.77 22.83 17.26
CA HIS A 151 -7.17 22.86 16.82
C HIS A 151 -7.42 22.00 15.57
N ILE A 152 -6.42 21.23 15.13
CA ILE A 152 -6.49 20.37 13.96
C ILE A 152 -6.20 18.93 14.37
N HIS A 153 -7.11 18.02 14.00
CA HIS A 153 -7.01 16.59 14.30
C HIS A 153 -6.92 15.77 13.01
N LEU A 154 -6.15 14.70 13.07
CA LEU A 154 -5.91 13.79 11.96
C LEU A 154 -6.67 12.48 12.19
N ALA A 155 -7.51 12.08 11.24
CA ALA A 155 -8.22 10.81 11.30
C ALA A 155 -8.06 10.03 10.00
N GLY A 156 -8.36 8.73 10.05
CA GLY A 156 -8.20 7.88 8.89
C GLY A 156 -6.75 7.60 8.54
N ASP A 157 -6.48 7.57 7.24
CA ASP A 157 -5.20 7.14 6.68
C ASP A 157 -4.15 8.26 6.61
N MET A 158 -4.48 9.48 7.04
CA MET A 158 -3.57 10.65 7.00
C MET A 158 -2.32 10.45 7.88
N GLY A 159 -2.48 9.76 9.01
CA GLY A 159 -1.38 9.33 9.89
C GLY A 159 -0.75 7.98 9.52
N GLY A 160 -1.04 7.46 8.33
CA GLY A 160 -0.56 6.18 7.80
C GLY A 160 -1.68 5.19 7.51
N ILE A 161 -1.42 4.26 6.59
CA ILE A 161 -2.41 3.32 6.06
C ILE A 161 -2.64 2.14 7.00
N ARG A 162 -3.77 2.12 7.71
CA ARG A 162 -4.06 1.08 8.73
C ARG A 162 -5.40 0.37 8.52
N GLY A 163 -6.16 0.76 7.50
CA GLY A 163 -7.43 0.14 7.11
C GLY A 163 -8.65 0.75 7.82
N GLY A 164 -9.84 0.39 7.33
CA GLY A 164 -11.10 1.07 7.69
C GLY A 164 -11.46 1.02 9.19
N GLU A 165 -11.20 -0.09 9.87
CA GLU A 165 -11.45 -0.19 11.32
C GLU A 165 -10.55 0.77 12.12
N ALA A 166 -9.26 0.86 11.76
CA ALA A 166 -8.34 1.80 12.37
C ALA A 166 -8.73 3.25 12.07
N ALA A 167 -9.18 3.53 10.85
CA ALA A 167 -9.68 4.85 10.45
C ALA A 167 -10.90 5.31 11.28
N MET A 168 -11.84 4.41 11.54
CA MET A 168 -12.98 4.71 12.41
C MET A 168 -12.55 4.94 13.87
N LEU A 169 -11.58 4.17 14.37
CA LEU A 169 -11.08 4.31 15.75
C LEU A 169 -10.30 5.60 15.94
N SER A 170 -9.42 5.99 15.00
CA SER A 170 -8.74 7.28 15.05
C SER A 170 -9.73 8.43 14.98
N GLY A 171 -10.75 8.35 14.12
CA GLY A 171 -11.84 9.34 14.10
C GLY A 171 -12.57 9.48 15.44
N ARG A 172 -12.84 8.37 16.14
CA ARG A 172 -13.44 8.41 17.49
C ARG A 172 -12.52 9.07 18.51
N ILE A 173 -11.22 8.76 18.48
CA ILE A 173 -10.23 9.38 19.39
C ILE A 173 -10.13 10.89 19.13
N ALA A 174 -10.07 11.31 17.86
CA ALA A 174 -10.09 12.72 17.47
C ALA A 174 -11.35 13.43 18.00
N ALA A 175 -12.53 12.80 17.85
CA ALA A 175 -13.78 13.36 18.34
C ALA A 175 -13.79 13.53 19.88
N LEU A 176 -13.24 12.58 20.64
CA LEU A 176 -13.09 12.72 22.10
C LEU A 176 -12.21 13.92 22.46
N SER A 177 -11.08 14.09 21.74
CA SER A 177 -10.18 15.22 21.93
C SER A 177 -10.89 16.56 21.68
N ILE A 178 -11.63 16.66 20.56
CA ILE A 178 -12.42 17.86 20.22
C ILE A 178 -13.48 18.16 21.29
N LEU A 179 -14.25 17.16 21.72
CA LEU A 179 -15.31 17.34 22.72
C LEU A 179 -14.75 17.78 24.08
N MET A 180 -13.59 17.24 24.47
CA MET A 180 -12.87 17.64 25.67
C MET A 180 -12.38 19.09 25.57
N GLN A 181 -11.71 19.47 24.46
CA GLN A 181 -11.26 20.85 24.22
C GLN A 181 -12.41 21.87 24.20
N ARG A 182 -13.61 21.44 23.78
CA ARG A 182 -14.84 22.24 23.76
C ARG A 182 -15.60 22.27 25.09
N ASN A 183 -15.08 21.62 26.14
CA ASN A 183 -15.73 21.47 27.45
C ASN A 183 -17.13 20.81 27.37
N VAL A 184 -17.37 19.97 26.35
CA VAL A 184 -18.64 19.23 26.17
C VAL A 184 -18.58 17.87 26.87
N LEU A 185 -17.38 17.27 26.94
CA LEU A 185 -17.15 15.97 27.58
C LEU A 185 -16.16 16.11 28.72
N ASP A 186 -16.49 15.52 29.87
CA ASP A 186 -15.60 15.48 31.03
C ASP A 186 -14.28 14.75 30.71
N PRO A 187 -13.12 15.28 31.13
CA PRO A 187 -11.80 14.69 30.84
C PRO A 187 -11.65 13.24 31.30
N SER A 188 -12.20 12.85 32.46
CA SER A 188 -12.06 11.48 32.96
C SER A 188 -12.84 10.48 32.09
N THR A 189 -14.02 10.89 31.63
CA THR A 189 -14.84 10.11 30.71
C THR A 189 -14.18 10.00 29.33
N ALA A 190 -13.62 11.10 28.82
CA ALA A 190 -12.89 11.12 27.56
C ALA A 190 -11.68 10.17 27.59
N LEU A 191 -10.91 10.19 28.69
CA LEU A 191 -9.75 9.32 28.87
C LEU A 191 -10.13 7.83 28.86
N ALA A 192 -11.17 7.44 29.61
CA ALA A 192 -11.64 6.06 29.65
C ALA A 192 -12.07 5.53 28.26
N HIS A 193 -12.79 6.35 27.48
CA HIS A 193 -13.15 5.98 26.10
C HIS A 193 -11.92 5.90 25.19
N ARG A 194 -10.98 6.85 25.32
CA ARG A 194 -9.74 6.88 24.53
C ARG A 194 -8.94 5.61 24.75
N GLU A 195 -8.72 5.20 26.00
CA GLU A 195 -7.97 3.98 26.33
C GLU A 195 -8.58 2.73 25.70
N ARG A 196 -9.92 2.62 25.72
CA ARG A 196 -10.63 1.52 25.06
C ARG A 196 -10.39 1.52 23.54
N TYR A 197 -10.53 2.67 22.87
CA TYR A 197 -10.32 2.75 21.42
C TYR A 197 -8.85 2.55 21.03
N GLN A 198 -7.93 3.07 21.83
CA GLN A 198 -6.49 2.91 21.66
C GLN A 198 -6.09 1.44 21.75
N ALA A 199 -6.58 0.70 22.76
CA ALA A 199 -6.31 -0.73 22.88
C ALA A 199 -6.84 -1.56 21.69
N GLN A 200 -7.96 -1.14 21.09
CA GLN A 200 -8.48 -1.74 19.85
C GLN A 200 -7.59 -1.41 18.65
N LEU A 201 -7.19 -0.14 18.53
CA LEU A 201 -6.32 0.36 17.47
C LEU A 201 -4.97 -0.37 17.49
N GLU A 202 -4.33 -0.50 18.65
CA GLU A 202 -3.05 -1.21 18.80
C GLU A 202 -3.10 -2.66 18.32
N ARG A 203 -4.23 -3.34 18.52
CA ARG A 203 -4.41 -4.72 18.01
C ARG A 203 -4.42 -4.75 16.49
N ILE A 204 -5.06 -3.77 15.84
CA ILE A 204 -5.07 -3.63 14.38
C ILE A 204 -3.68 -3.29 13.88
N ILE A 205 -2.97 -2.39 14.57
CA ILE A 205 -1.59 -2.01 14.23
C ILE A 205 -0.66 -3.23 14.27
N ARG A 206 -0.75 -4.08 15.30
CA ARG A 206 0.05 -5.31 15.39
C ARG A 206 -0.21 -6.27 14.24
N PHE A 207 -1.49 -6.46 13.87
CA PHE A 207 -1.85 -7.27 12.70
C PHE A 207 -1.31 -6.65 11.40
N ARG A 208 -1.48 -5.33 11.24
CA ARG A 208 -1.06 -4.60 10.05
C ARG A 208 0.46 -4.64 9.87
N ALA A 209 1.23 -4.56 10.96
CA ALA A 209 2.68 -4.66 10.92
C ALA A 209 3.17 -5.97 10.29
N ALA A 210 2.44 -7.08 10.45
CA ALA A 210 2.76 -8.34 9.78
C ALA A 210 2.55 -8.26 8.26
N VAL A 211 1.47 -7.59 7.83
CA VAL A 211 1.22 -7.30 6.42
C VAL A 211 2.33 -6.43 5.85
N ASP A 212 2.62 -5.31 6.51
CA ASP A 212 3.64 -4.36 6.07
C ASP A 212 5.00 -5.04 5.91
N ARG A 213 5.41 -5.90 6.85
CA ARG A 213 6.67 -6.66 6.77
C ARG A 213 6.79 -7.56 5.54
N TYR A 214 5.77 -8.35 5.21
CA TYR A 214 5.88 -9.19 4.01
C TYR A 214 5.72 -8.39 2.72
N THR A 215 4.95 -7.29 2.73
CA THR A 215 4.78 -6.41 1.56
C THR A 215 5.89 -5.38 1.40
N GLN A 216 6.91 -5.39 2.27
CA GLN A 216 7.99 -4.43 2.24
C GLN A 216 8.69 -4.45 0.88
N ARG A 217 8.72 -3.29 0.24
CA ARG A 217 9.24 -3.08 -1.12
C ARG A 217 10.74 -2.82 -1.07
N GLY A 218 11.48 -3.48 -1.95
CA GLY A 218 12.90 -3.21 -2.17
C GLY A 218 13.09 -2.16 -3.25
N ALA A 219 14.24 -1.47 -3.23
CA ALA A 219 14.58 -0.45 -4.22
C ALA A 219 14.89 -1.03 -5.61
N GLY A 220 15.10 -2.35 -5.77
CA GLY A 220 15.50 -2.94 -7.05
C GLY A 220 14.53 -2.67 -8.21
N GLN A 221 13.24 -2.45 -7.92
CA GLN A 221 12.26 -2.09 -8.95
C GLN A 221 12.46 -0.68 -9.52
N THR A 222 13.15 0.23 -8.82
CA THR A 222 13.43 1.58 -9.34
C THR A 222 14.40 1.54 -10.52
N ALA A 223 15.05 0.40 -10.79
CA ALA A 223 15.87 0.19 -11.98
C ALA A 223 15.08 -0.22 -13.23
N LEU A 224 13.78 -0.53 -13.12
CA LEU A 224 12.95 -0.96 -14.25
C LEU A 224 12.66 0.12 -15.29
N PRO A 225 12.34 1.38 -14.92
CA PRO A 225 12.03 2.39 -15.90
C PRO A 225 13.20 2.57 -16.88
N ALA A 226 12.93 2.37 -18.16
CA ALA A 226 13.85 2.73 -19.22
C ALA A 226 14.00 4.25 -19.29
N ALA A 227 15.05 4.74 -19.96
CA ALA A 227 15.37 6.16 -20.05
C ALA A 227 14.18 7.03 -20.52
N ASP A 228 13.39 6.52 -21.47
CA ASP A 228 12.22 7.17 -22.06
C ASP A 228 10.91 6.94 -21.26
N THR A 229 10.94 6.18 -20.17
CA THR A 229 9.75 5.93 -19.35
C THR A 229 9.28 7.22 -18.69
N VAL A 230 8.04 7.62 -18.96
CA VAL A 230 7.40 8.77 -18.32
C VAL A 230 7.13 8.47 -16.85
N ILE A 231 7.76 9.24 -15.96
CA ILE A 231 7.59 9.14 -14.50
C ILE A 231 6.54 10.14 -14.02
N CYS A 232 6.59 11.39 -14.50
CA CYS A 232 5.59 12.40 -14.20
C CYS A 232 4.72 12.66 -15.43
N ARG A 233 3.48 12.17 -15.43
CA ARG A 233 2.53 12.42 -16.53
C ARG A 233 2.20 13.91 -16.71
N CYS A 234 2.13 14.67 -15.60
CA CYS A 234 1.74 16.08 -15.66
C CYS A 234 2.79 16.94 -16.39
N GLU A 235 4.07 16.65 -16.15
CA GLU A 235 5.20 17.39 -16.72
C GLU A 235 5.81 16.69 -17.93
N HIS A 236 5.35 15.48 -18.24
CA HIS A 236 5.98 14.57 -19.20
C HIS A 236 7.45 14.26 -18.91
N ALA A 237 7.87 14.37 -17.64
CA ALA A 237 9.24 14.09 -17.22
C ALA A 237 9.52 12.58 -17.32
N THR A 238 10.60 12.25 -18.03
CA THR A 238 11.07 10.88 -18.22
C THR A 238 12.07 10.48 -17.14
N ARG A 239 12.39 9.18 -17.06
CA ARG A 239 13.47 8.69 -16.21
C ARG A 239 14.81 9.39 -16.53
N ALA A 240 15.12 9.58 -17.81
CA ALA A 240 16.35 10.25 -18.23
C ALA A 240 16.42 11.71 -17.77
N ASP A 241 15.29 12.40 -17.66
CA ASP A 241 15.27 13.78 -17.14
C ASP A 241 15.63 13.82 -15.66
N ILE A 242 15.16 12.83 -14.88
CA ILE A 242 15.51 12.68 -13.47
C ILE A 242 17.00 12.35 -13.33
N ASP A 243 17.50 11.38 -14.08
CA ASP A 243 18.92 10.99 -14.03
C ASP A 243 19.83 12.19 -14.38
N ARG A 244 19.48 12.96 -15.41
CA ARG A 244 20.20 14.19 -15.79
C ARG A 244 20.21 15.23 -14.68
N ALA A 245 19.09 15.44 -13.99
CA ALA A 245 19.03 16.39 -12.87
C ALA A 245 19.94 15.96 -11.71
N LEU A 246 19.96 14.66 -11.39
CA LEU A 246 20.86 14.10 -10.37
C LEU A 246 22.34 14.24 -10.78
N GLU A 247 22.68 13.98 -12.04
CA GLU A 247 24.03 14.18 -12.58
C GLU A 247 24.50 15.64 -12.50
N GLN A 248 23.57 16.59 -12.63
CA GLN A 248 23.84 18.02 -12.47
C GLN A 248 23.97 18.46 -11.01
N GLY A 249 23.78 17.54 -10.05
CA GLY A 249 23.95 17.80 -8.63
C GLY A 249 22.70 18.31 -7.92
N VAL A 250 21.51 18.18 -8.52
CA VAL A 250 20.24 18.48 -7.85
C VAL A 250 20.03 17.44 -6.73
N GLN A 251 19.90 17.91 -5.48
CA GLN A 251 19.74 17.05 -4.29
C GLN A 251 18.40 17.22 -3.59
N ASP A 252 17.59 18.21 -4.01
CA ASP A 252 16.26 18.45 -3.49
C ASP A 252 15.25 18.48 -4.63
N MET A 253 14.00 18.08 -4.33
CA MET A 253 12.89 18.16 -5.27
C MET A 253 12.24 19.54 -5.29
N ALA A 254 12.46 20.38 -4.27
CA ALA A 254 11.75 21.64 -4.07
C ALA A 254 12.61 22.91 -4.20
N SER A 255 13.95 22.81 -4.17
CA SER A 255 14.88 23.95 -4.21
C SER A 255 15.82 23.96 -5.40
#